data_AF-A0A7I8L456-F1
#
_entry.id   AF-A0A7I8L456-F1
#
_cell.length_a   1.000
_cell.length_b   1.000
_cell.length_c   1.000
_cell.angle_alpha   90.00
_cell.angle_beta   90.00
_cell.angle_gamma   90.00
#
_symmetry.space_group_name_H-M   'P 1'
#
loop_
_entity.id
_entity.type
_entity.pdbx_description
1 polymer ?
#
loop_
_entity_poly.entity_id
_entity_poly.type
_entity_poly.pdbx_seq_one_letter_code
_entity_poly.pdbx_strand_id
1 'polypeptide(L)'
;MAASAVGHVPPQPSHRSSRFFHGDAAVVSLAMRRAGRCSVRTSPRIRLPLGTVSCRQRAAPPDFSERASPNEVKEEIKECYKVIQRLGRGVLYLGSSRFKPDHPHYLQSMELGREIAKLLGCTTWTGAGPGLMDAATRGALSADKPVGGFKISKEAGQWSSSSFHPYLPSEAYFTCRFFSARKHGLVDAVVRKNPWDRTAVIALPGGIGTLDEVFEVLTLIQLQRLGSELPVPFLLMNYGSFYSKLLAFIDDCERWGVVARGEVSSLWKVCNGNLEALEYLADFYEIPHVGRDFQVRSGSGGE
;
A
#
# COMPACT_ATOMS: atom_id res chain seq x y z
N MET A 1 55.71 -16.61 -42.55
CA MET A 1 56.78 -17.15 -41.69
C MET A 1 56.25 -17.25 -40.28
N ALA A 2 56.58 -18.34 -39.60
CA ALA A 2 56.04 -18.77 -38.31
C ALA A 2 56.85 -18.25 -37.11
N ALA A 3 56.20 -18.21 -35.94
CA ALA A 3 56.67 -18.40 -34.55
C ALA A 3 55.71 -17.60 -33.63
N SER A 4 54.77 -18.16 -32.87
CA SER A 4 54.78 -19.17 -31.78
C SER A 4 55.35 -18.66 -30.44
N ALA A 5 54.64 -19.06 -29.38
CA ALA A 5 54.93 -19.02 -27.93
C ALA A 5 54.46 -17.78 -27.14
N VAL A 6 53.82 -17.87 -25.96
CA VAL A 6 53.32 -18.95 -25.08
C VAL A 6 52.31 -18.27 -24.13
N GLY A 7 51.22 -18.96 -23.77
CA GLY A 7 50.16 -18.45 -22.90
C GLY A 7 50.42 -18.56 -21.39
N HIS A 8 49.58 -17.88 -20.60
CA HIS A 8 49.37 -18.16 -19.19
C HIS A 8 47.87 -18.09 -18.88
N VAL A 9 47.29 -19.25 -18.56
CA VAL A 9 45.90 -19.44 -18.14
C VAL A 9 45.92 -19.74 -16.64
N PRO A 10 45.12 -19.05 -15.79
CA PRO A 10 45.06 -19.34 -14.37
C PRO A 10 44.27 -20.64 -14.09
N PRO A 11 44.57 -21.35 -12.99
CA PRO A 11 44.06 -22.70 -12.76
C PRO A 11 42.60 -22.71 -12.28
N GLN A 12 41.82 -23.63 -12.86
CA GLN A 12 40.50 -24.08 -12.39
C GLN A 12 40.67 -25.00 -11.16
N PRO A 13 39.84 -24.87 -10.10
CA PRO A 13 39.86 -25.83 -9.00
C PRO A 13 39.08 -27.11 -9.36
N SER A 14 39.73 -28.24 -9.11
CA SER A 14 39.30 -29.61 -9.37
C SER A 14 38.12 -30.06 -8.51
N HIS A 15 37.19 -30.79 -9.13
CA HIS A 15 36.20 -31.64 -8.48
C HIS A 15 36.85 -32.64 -7.49
N ARG A 16 36.34 -32.66 -6.25
CA ARG A 16 36.43 -33.82 -5.36
C ARG A 16 35.02 -34.23 -4.93
N SER A 17 34.71 -35.48 -5.20
CA SER A 17 33.50 -36.19 -4.83
C SER A 17 33.49 -36.60 -3.35
N SER A 18 32.26 -36.76 -2.86
CA SER A 18 31.77 -37.57 -1.74
C SER A 18 32.21 -37.23 -0.30
N ARG A 19 31.24 -36.68 0.44
CA ARG A 19 30.80 -37.24 1.73
C ARG A 19 29.35 -36.84 2.02
N PHE A 20 28.50 -37.85 2.03
CA PHE A 20 27.14 -37.80 2.59
C PHE A 20 27.23 -37.41 4.08
N PHE A 21 26.50 -36.38 4.48
CA PHE A 21 26.12 -36.17 5.87
C PHE A 21 24.61 -36.39 5.96
N HIS A 22 24.23 -37.53 6.53
CA HIS A 22 22.94 -37.69 7.21
C HIS A 22 23.05 -36.97 8.56
N GLY A 23 22.09 -36.10 8.87
CA GLY A 23 22.00 -35.36 10.12
C GLY A 23 20.54 -35.07 10.45
N ASP A 24 19.94 -36.05 11.11
CA ASP A 24 18.73 -36.08 11.94
C ASP A 24 17.77 -34.88 11.96
N ALA A 25 16.55 -35.17 11.53
CA ALA A 25 15.34 -34.45 11.90
C ALA A 25 15.04 -34.65 13.40
N ALA A 26 15.33 -33.64 14.21
CA ALA A 26 14.84 -33.56 15.58
C ALA A 26 13.36 -33.15 15.59
N VAL A 27 12.49 -34.13 15.78
CA VAL A 27 11.07 -33.96 16.08
C VAL A 27 10.93 -33.40 17.50
N VAL A 28 10.51 -32.14 17.63
CA VAL A 28 10.16 -31.54 18.93
C VAL A 28 8.75 -32.01 19.30
N SER A 29 8.68 -33.07 20.10
CA SER A 29 7.46 -33.52 20.78
C SER A 29 7.23 -32.65 22.01
N LEU A 30 6.20 -31.79 21.98
CA LEU A 30 5.78 -31.00 23.14
C LEU A 30 4.81 -31.83 23.99
N ALA A 31 5.33 -32.43 25.05
CA ALA A 31 4.57 -33.14 26.07
C ALA A 31 3.63 -32.18 26.82
N MET A 32 2.33 -32.49 26.80
CA MET A 32 1.32 -31.90 27.70
C MET A 32 1.66 -32.24 29.15
N ARG A 33 2.08 -31.25 29.94
CA ARG A 33 2.16 -31.35 31.40
C ARG A 33 0.77 -31.15 32.00
N ARG A 34 0.26 -32.21 32.64
CA ARG A 34 -0.89 -32.15 33.56
C ARG A 34 -0.51 -31.32 34.80
N ALA A 35 -1.30 -30.29 35.09
CA ALA A 35 -1.22 -29.54 36.34
C ALA A 35 -2.37 -29.93 37.28
N GLY A 36 -2.00 -30.39 38.48
CA GLY A 36 -2.57 -30.01 39.77
C GLY A 36 -4.04 -30.33 40.07
N ARG A 37 -4.26 -31.34 40.93
CA ARG A 37 -5.42 -31.38 41.84
C ARG A 37 -5.22 -30.32 42.94
N CYS A 38 -6.26 -29.54 43.26
CA CYS A 38 -6.46 -29.09 44.64
C CYS A 38 -7.91 -28.65 44.94
N SER A 39 -8.48 -29.33 45.95
CA SER A 39 -9.51 -28.96 46.92
C SER A 39 -10.81 -28.25 46.48
N VAL A 40 -11.91 -28.98 46.61
CA VAL A 40 -13.27 -28.44 46.77
C VAL A 40 -13.46 -28.02 48.23
N ARG A 41 -13.79 -26.74 48.45
CA ARG A 41 -14.45 -26.24 49.68
C ARG A 41 -15.82 -25.70 49.32
N THR A 42 -16.85 -26.24 49.95
CA THR A 42 -18.25 -25.85 49.86
C THR A 42 -18.57 -24.76 50.87
N SER A 43 -19.27 -23.69 50.45
CA SER A 43 -20.03 -22.71 51.28
C SER A 43 -20.77 -21.69 50.38
N PRO A 44 -21.85 -21.02 50.85
CA PRO A 44 -23.21 -21.23 50.37
C PRO A 44 -23.66 -20.28 49.24
N ARG A 45 -24.74 -20.72 48.57
CA ARG A 45 -25.41 -20.06 47.44
C ARG A 45 -26.01 -18.71 47.82
N ILE A 46 -25.54 -17.64 47.18
CA ILE A 46 -26.30 -16.41 46.97
C ILE A 46 -26.82 -16.46 45.52
N ARG A 47 -28.14 -16.52 45.33
CA ARG A 47 -28.77 -16.41 44.01
C ARG A 47 -28.81 -14.94 43.61
N LEU A 48 -28.00 -14.56 42.62
CA LEU A 48 -28.19 -13.32 41.85
C LEU A 48 -28.92 -13.66 40.54
N PRO A 49 -29.74 -12.75 39.98
CA PRO A 49 -30.53 -13.02 38.79
C PRO A 49 -29.60 -13.23 37.58
N LEU A 50 -29.90 -14.23 36.77
CA LEU A 50 -29.28 -14.46 35.47
C LEU A 50 -29.63 -13.29 34.54
N GLY A 51 -28.80 -12.25 34.56
CA GLY A 51 -28.73 -11.30 33.46
C GLY A 51 -28.11 -12.01 32.27
N THR A 52 -28.88 -12.15 31.19
CA THR A 52 -28.40 -12.60 29.90
C THR A 52 -27.36 -11.60 29.38
N VAL A 53 -26.09 -11.89 29.64
CA VAL A 53 -24.99 -11.25 28.92
C VAL A 53 -25.07 -11.77 27.49
N SER A 54 -25.73 -11.01 26.63
CA SER A 54 -25.66 -11.18 25.18
C SER A 54 -24.20 -11.05 24.79
N CYS A 55 -23.55 -12.20 24.62
CA CYS A 55 -22.24 -12.30 24.02
C CYS A 55 -22.40 -11.77 22.59
N ARG A 56 -21.95 -10.52 22.35
CA ARG A 56 -21.84 -9.97 21.01
C ARG A 56 -21.14 -11.01 20.15
N GLN A 57 -21.87 -11.57 19.19
CA GLN A 57 -21.33 -12.51 18.22
C GLN A 57 -20.06 -11.88 17.65
N ARG A 58 -18.90 -12.45 17.97
CA ARG A 58 -17.68 -12.16 17.22
C ARG A 58 -18.00 -12.56 15.80
N ALA A 59 -17.92 -11.60 14.87
CA ALA A 59 -18.01 -11.89 13.45
C ALA A 59 -17.11 -13.08 13.15
N ALA A 60 -17.66 -14.11 12.50
CA ALA A 60 -16.89 -15.27 12.10
C ALA A 60 -15.66 -14.79 11.30
N PRO A 61 -14.47 -15.35 11.53
CA PRO A 61 -13.30 -15.00 10.73
C PRO A 61 -13.67 -15.21 9.25
N PRO A 62 -13.39 -14.23 8.37
CA PRO A 62 -13.66 -14.36 6.95
C PRO A 62 -13.11 -15.69 6.45
N ASP A 63 -13.98 -16.47 5.82
CA ASP A 63 -13.65 -17.79 5.28
C ASP A 63 -12.58 -17.62 4.19
N PHE A 64 -11.33 -17.88 4.55
CA PHE A 64 -10.21 -17.98 3.62
C PHE A 64 -10.19 -19.35 2.93
N SER A 65 -11.37 -19.89 2.59
CA SER A 65 -11.49 -21.03 1.69
C SER A 65 -10.55 -20.81 0.50
N GLU A 66 -9.79 -21.85 0.16
CA GLU A 66 -9.02 -21.90 -1.08
C GLU A 66 -9.89 -21.37 -2.22
N ARG A 67 -9.30 -20.61 -3.14
CA ARG A 67 -10.00 -20.05 -4.30
C ARG A 67 -10.84 -21.17 -4.92
N ALA A 68 -12.16 -21.10 -4.81
CA ALA A 68 -13.00 -22.21 -5.25
C ALA A 68 -13.08 -22.24 -6.78
N SER A 69 -12.91 -21.07 -7.41
CA SER A 69 -12.89 -20.92 -8.86
C SER A 69 -12.20 -19.62 -9.29
N PRO A 70 -11.54 -19.57 -10.47
CA PRO A 70 -11.12 -18.32 -11.10
C PRO A 70 -12.27 -17.30 -11.29
N ASN A 71 -13.52 -17.79 -11.38
CA ASN A 71 -14.70 -16.94 -11.52
C ASN A 71 -14.91 -16.01 -10.32
N GLU A 72 -14.55 -16.41 -9.10
CA GLU A 72 -14.74 -15.57 -7.92
C GLU A 72 -13.87 -14.31 -7.99
N VAL A 73 -12.61 -14.46 -8.44
CA VAL A 73 -11.70 -13.32 -8.65
C VAL A 73 -12.23 -12.42 -9.78
N LYS A 74 -12.74 -13.03 -10.86
CA LYS A 74 -13.35 -12.30 -11.98
C LYS A 74 -14.54 -11.47 -11.52
N GLU A 75 -15.42 -12.01 -10.67
CA GLU A 75 -16.55 -11.24 -10.13
C GLU A 75 -16.09 -10.11 -9.21
N GLU A 76 -15.08 -10.31 -8.34
CA GLU A 76 -14.55 -9.20 -7.53
C GLU A 76 -13.89 -8.10 -8.39
N ILE A 77 -13.19 -8.45 -9.47
CA ILE A 77 -12.65 -7.47 -10.42
C ILE A 77 -13.79 -6.67 -11.08
N LYS A 78 -14.89 -7.32 -11.46
CA LYS A 78 -16.06 -6.62 -12.01
C LYS A 78 -16.67 -5.64 -11.00
N GLU A 79 -16.77 -6.01 -9.73
CA GLU A 79 -17.24 -5.10 -8.68
C GLU A 79 -16.30 -3.89 -8.54
N CYS A 80 -14.99 -4.11 -8.59
CA CYS A 80 -14.02 -3.00 -8.59
C CYS A 80 -14.27 -2.03 -9.76
N TYR A 81 -14.47 -2.55 -10.97
CA TYR A 81 -14.81 -1.75 -12.14
C TYR A 81 -16.09 -0.93 -11.97
N LYS A 82 -17.13 -1.50 -11.36
CA LYS A 82 -18.40 -0.79 -11.11
C LYS A 82 -18.20 0.42 -10.20
N VAL A 83 -17.40 0.29 -9.14
CA VAL A 83 -17.09 1.42 -8.25
C VAL A 83 -16.30 2.49 -8.98
N ILE A 84 -15.30 2.11 -9.81
CA ILE A 84 -14.49 3.05 -10.60
C ILE A 84 -15.32 3.78 -11.65
N GLN A 85 -16.21 3.07 -12.35
CA GLN A 85 -17.10 3.68 -13.33
C GLN A 85 -18.05 4.69 -12.70
N ARG A 86 -18.51 4.43 -11.46
CA ARG A 86 -19.38 5.32 -10.72
C ARG A 86 -18.66 6.58 -10.25
N LEU A 87 -17.48 6.43 -9.64
CA LEU A 87 -16.76 7.53 -9.00
C LEU A 87 -15.79 8.25 -9.94
N GLY A 88 -15.46 7.65 -11.09
CA GLY A 88 -14.40 8.14 -11.96
C GLY A 88 -13.00 7.82 -11.44
N ARG A 89 -12.03 7.89 -12.34
CA ARG A 89 -10.61 7.71 -12.02
C ARG A 89 -10.04 8.97 -11.38
N GLY A 90 -8.90 8.84 -10.70
CA GLY A 90 -8.29 9.99 -10.06
C GLY A 90 -6.95 9.67 -9.41
N VAL A 91 -6.75 10.20 -8.20
CA VAL A 91 -5.47 10.09 -7.50
C VAL A 91 -5.48 8.94 -6.52
N LEU A 92 -4.56 8.00 -6.70
CA LEU A 92 -4.35 6.86 -5.82
C LEU A 92 -3.30 7.19 -4.75
N TYR A 93 -3.68 7.09 -3.48
CA TYR A 93 -2.77 7.21 -2.35
C TYR A 93 -2.42 5.84 -1.77
N LEU A 94 -1.13 5.56 -1.73
CA LEU A 94 -0.53 4.37 -1.13
C LEU A 94 0.19 4.80 0.15
N GLY A 95 -0.06 4.15 1.29
CA GLY A 95 0.53 4.61 2.54
C GLY A 95 0.34 3.66 3.71
N SER A 96 1.11 3.88 4.77
CA SER A 96 1.06 3.04 5.96
C SER A 96 -0.28 3.15 6.69
N SER A 97 -0.82 1.99 7.10
CA SER A 97 -2.02 1.88 7.93
C SER A 97 -1.77 2.11 9.42
N ARG A 98 -0.52 2.41 9.82
CA ARG A 98 -0.08 2.42 11.23
C ARG A 98 0.12 3.81 11.83
N PHE A 99 0.23 4.84 11.02
CA PHE A 99 0.40 6.21 11.53
C PHE A 99 -0.90 6.69 12.19
N LYS A 100 -0.81 7.21 13.41
CA LYS A 100 -1.96 7.73 14.14
C LYS A 100 -2.29 9.17 13.71
N PRO A 101 -3.52 9.67 13.97
CA PRO A 101 -3.94 11.02 13.55
C PRO A 101 -3.08 12.18 14.09
N ASP A 102 -2.40 11.98 15.21
CA ASP A 102 -1.48 12.94 15.84
C ASP A 102 -0.06 12.91 15.24
N HIS A 103 0.26 11.94 14.39
CA HIS A 103 1.59 11.84 13.79
C HIS A 103 1.80 12.91 12.70
N PRO A 104 2.97 13.55 12.61
CA PRO A 104 3.25 14.59 11.59
C PRO A 104 2.94 14.16 10.16
N HIS A 105 3.37 12.96 9.75
CA HIS A 105 3.05 12.44 8.41
C HIS A 105 1.54 12.24 8.16
N TYR A 106 0.75 11.96 9.19
CA TYR A 106 -0.72 11.87 9.02
C TYR A 106 -1.28 13.25 8.67
N LEU A 107 -0.92 14.28 9.44
CA LEU A 107 -1.36 15.65 9.20
C LEU A 107 -0.90 16.17 7.83
N GLN A 108 0.37 15.92 7.46
CA GLN A 108 0.90 16.26 6.14
C GLN A 108 0.16 15.55 5.01
N SER A 109 -0.18 14.27 5.19
CA SER A 109 -0.92 13.49 4.18
C SER A 109 -2.38 13.91 4.05
N MET A 110 -3.02 14.29 5.16
CA MET A 110 -4.38 14.84 5.12
C MET A 110 -4.41 16.17 4.38
N GLU A 111 -3.45 17.06 4.66
CA GLU A 111 -3.32 18.33 3.95
C GLU A 111 -3.03 18.11 2.46
N LEU A 112 -2.09 17.20 2.13
CA LEU A 112 -1.80 16.86 0.73
C LEU A 112 -3.04 16.34 0.00
N GLY A 113 -3.78 15.43 0.64
CA GLY A 113 -5.03 14.87 0.12
C GLY A 113 -6.05 15.95 -0.21
N ARG A 114 -6.23 16.91 0.71
CA ARG A 114 -7.13 18.05 0.53
C ARG A 114 -6.71 18.93 -0.65
N GLU A 115 -5.45 19.32 -0.72
CA GLU A 115 -4.96 20.26 -1.72
C GLU A 115 -4.90 19.65 -3.13
N ILE A 116 -4.49 18.39 -3.26
CA ILE A 116 -4.55 17.68 -4.55
C ILE A 116 -6.00 17.49 -4.99
N ALA A 117 -6.92 17.16 -4.08
CA ALA A 117 -8.33 16.99 -4.44
C ALA A 117 -8.96 18.31 -4.95
N LYS A 118 -8.59 19.46 -4.36
CA LYS A 118 -8.97 20.79 -4.89
C LYS A 118 -8.35 21.07 -6.25
N LEU A 119 -7.04 20.85 -6.37
CA LEU A 119 -6.24 21.15 -7.56
C LEU A 119 -6.73 20.36 -8.78
N LEU A 120 -6.88 19.04 -8.63
CA LEU A 120 -7.22 18.16 -9.73
C LEU A 120 -8.73 17.97 -9.90
N GLY A 121 -9.52 18.09 -8.84
CA GLY A 121 -10.98 17.97 -8.91
C GLY A 121 -11.48 16.56 -9.27
N CYS A 122 -10.64 15.54 -9.08
CA CYS A 122 -10.94 14.13 -9.36
C CYS A 122 -11.11 13.31 -8.06
N THR A 123 -11.46 12.05 -8.20
CA THR A 123 -11.66 11.14 -7.06
C THR A 123 -10.35 10.80 -6.37
N THR A 124 -10.37 10.82 -5.03
CA THR A 124 -9.26 10.34 -4.20
C THR A 124 -9.47 8.86 -3.88
N TRP A 125 -8.56 8.02 -4.35
CA TRP A 125 -8.59 6.56 -4.20
C TRP A 125 -7.58 6.10 -3.15
N THR A 126 -7.99 5.18 -2.27
CA THR A 126 -7.10 4.59 -1.25
C THR A 126 -7.39 3.10 -1.07
N GLY A 127 -6.57 2.42 -0.27
CA GLY A 127 -6.86 1.07 0.22
C GLY A 127 -8.00 0.99 1.26
N ALA A 128 -8.71 2.11 1.53
CA ALA A 128 -9.80 2.23 2.50
C ALA A 128 -9.44 1.74 3.92
N GLY A 129 -8.17 1.81 4.28
CA GLY A 129 -7.62 1.43 5.57
C GLY A 129 -7.40 2.62 6.52
N PRO A 130 -6.99 2.38 7.76
CA PRO A 130 -6.60 3.43 8.69
C PRO A 130 -5.27 4.10 8.27
N GLY A 131 -4.76 5.00 9.11
CA GLY A 131 -3.47 5.64 8.89
C GLY A 131 -3.46 6.62 7.73
N LEU A 132 -2.44 6.57 6.89
CA LEU A 132 -2.25 7.58 5.84
C LEU A 132 -3.30 7.48 4.72
N MET A 133 -3.92 6.30 4.54
CA MET A 133 -5.08 6.14 3.65
C MET A 133 -6.31 6.90 4.19
N ASP A 134 -6.58 6.79 5.49
CA ASP A 134 -7.62 7.55 6.17
C ASP A 134 -7.32 9.06 6.13
N ALA A 135 -6.06 9.46 6.32
CA ALA A 135 -5.64 10.85 6.20
C ALA A 135 -5.99 11.44 4.83
N ALA A 136 -5.58 10.79 3.74
CA ALA A 136 -5.88 11.24 2.37
C ALA A 136 -7.39 11.30 2.11
N THR A 137 -8.13 10.27 2.54
CA THR A 137 -9.60 10.21 2.42
C THR A 137 -10.27 11.38 3.14
N ARG A 138 -9.88 11.66 4.39
CA ARG A 138 -10.41 12.81 5.16
C ARG A 138 -10.03 14.15 4.55
N GLY A 139 -8.82 14.27 4.02
CA GLY A 139 -8.36 15.45 3.30
C GLY A 139 -9.29 15.78 2.13
N ALA A 140 -9.54 14.81 1.26
CA ALA A 140 -10.43 14.97 0.12
C ALA A 140 -11.89 15.26 0.52
N LEU A 141 -12.42 14.56 1.54
CA LEU A 141 -13.75 14.85 2.07
C LEU A 141 -13.88 16.28 2.63
N SER A 142 -12.84 16.79 3.29
CA SER A 142 -12.83 18.17 3.80
C SER A 142 -12.77 19.25 2.69
N ALA A 143 -12.51 18.84 1.45
CA ALA A 143 -12.57 19.68 0.25
C ALA A 143 -13.85 19.45 -0.58
N ASP A 144 -14.83 18.72 -0.03
CA ASP A 144 -16.07 18.33 -0.72
C ASP A 144 -15.82 17.60 -2.05
N LYS A 145 -14.79 16.75 -2.09
CA LYS A 145 -14.40 15.96 -3.26
C LYS A 145 -14.72 14.48 -3.11
N PRO A 146 -14.99 13.77 -4.21
CA PRO A 146 -15.31 12.35 -4.17
C PRO A 146 -14.13 11.51 -3.68
N VAL A 147 -14.46 10.44 -2.95
CA VAL A 147 -13.50 9.48 -2.41
C VAL A 147 -13.93 8.07 -2.77
N GLY A 148 -12.95 7.23 -3.08
CA GLY A 148 -13.12 5.83 -3.44
C GLY A 148 -12.14 4.93 -2.69
N GLY A 149 -12.44 3.65 -2.54
CA GLY A 149 -11.41 2.73 -2.07
C GLY A 149 -11.69 1.25 -2.18
N PHE A 150 -10.63 0.47 -2.03
CA PHE A 150 -10.67 -0.99 -2.07
C PHE A 150 -10.12 -1.56 -0.78
N LYS A 151 -11.02 -2.01 0.09
CA LYS A 151 -10.69 -2.56 1.39
C LYS A 151 -10.29 -4.03 1.26
N ILE A 152 -9.53 -4.54 2.21
CA ILE A 152 -9.26 -5.98 2.36
C ILE A 152 -9.54 -6.40 3.79
N SER A 153 -10.06 -7.61 3.97
CA SER A 153 -10.51 -8.09 5.27
C SER A 153 -9.41 -8.20 6.32
N LYS A 154 -8.15 -8.38 5.90
CA LYS A 154 -6.99 -8.44 6.79
C LYS A 154 -5.93 -7.44 6.35
N GLU A 155 -5.72 -6.40 7.15
CA GLU A 155 -4.79 -5.32 6.87
C GLU A 155 -3.74 -5.20 7.97
N ALA A 156 -2.46 -5.13 7.60
CA ALA A 156 -1.33 -5.07 8.53
C ALA A 156 -1.33 -6.16 9.64
N GLY A 157 -1.88 -7.34 9.34
CA GLY A 157 -1.99 -8.46 10.27
C GLY A 157 -3.22 -8.41 11.20
N GLN A 158 -3.99 -7.32 11.16
CA GLN A 158 -5.23 -7.17 11.92
C GLN A 158 -6.44 -7.47 11.04
N TRP A 159 -7.38 -8.21 11.60
CA TRP A 159 -8.67 -8.44 10.95
C TRP A 159 -9.55 -7.21 11.12
N SER A 160 -10.12 -6.74 10.01
CA SER A 160 -11.26 -5.84 10.07
C SER A 160 -12.41 -6.63 10.68
N SER A 161 -12.91 -6.19 11.84
CA SER A 161 -14.06 -6.81 12.51
C SER A 161 -15.37 -6.65 11.73
N SER A 162 -15.35 -5.84 10.67
CA SER A 162 -16.48 -5.52 9.82
C SER A 162 -16.04 -5.39 8.36
N SER A 163 -16.84 -5.90 7.43
CA SER A 163 -16.69 -5.60 6.00
C SER A 163 -17.08 -4.16 5.66
N PHE A 164 -17.62 -3.41 6.63
CA PHE A 164 -18.05 -2.03 6.47
C PHE A 164 -16.95 -1.02 6.83
N HIS A 165 -16.90 0.08 6.06
CA HIS A 165 -16.05 1.21 6.39
C HIS A 165 -16.69 2.06 7.51
N PRO A 166 -15.92 2.64 8.46
CA PRO A 166 -16.50 3.35 9.61
C PRO A 166 -17.37 4.56 9.28
N TYR A 167 -17.13 5.23 8.15
CA TYR A 167 -17.82 6.47 7.78
C TYR A 167 -18.03 6.66 6.26
N LEU A 168 -17.51 5.75 5.42
CA LEU A 168 -17.73 5.88 3.98
C LEU A 168 -19.02 5.15 3.61
N PRO A 169 -19.85 5.71 2.72
CA PRO A 169 -21.03 5.02 2.23
C PRO A 169 -20.64 3.78 1.41
N SER A 170 -21.52 2.78 1.35
CA SER A 170 -21.27 1.50 0.66
C SER A 170 -20.98 1.66 -0.83
N GLU A 171 -21.43 2.75 -1.43
CA GLU A 171 -21.25 3.03 -2.85
C GLU A 171 -19.85 3.56 -3.17
N ALA A 172 -19.09 3.99 -2.14
CA ALA A 172 -17.77 4.59 -2.26
C ALA A 172 -16.63 3.57 -2.18
N TYR A 173 -16.87 2.33 -1.74
CA TYR A 173 -15.80 1.34 -1.62
C TYR A 173 -16.29 -0.08 -1.87
N PHE A 174 -15.35 -0.97 -2.14
CA PHE A 174 -15.59 -2.41 -2.21
C PHE A 174 -14.61 -3.15 -1.29
N THR A 175 -15.08 -4.17 -0.59
CA THR A 175 -14.23 -5.00 0.29
C THR A 175 -13.87 -6.28 -0.44
N CYS A 176 -12.64 -6.37 -0.94
CA CYS A 176 -12.14 -7.53 -1.66
C CYS A 176 -11.76 -8.65 -0.68
N ARG A 177 -12.12 -9.90 -0.99
CA ARG A 177 -11.49 -11.08 -0.37
C ARG A 177 -10.13 -11.35 -1.01
N PHE A 178 -10.01 -11.17 -2.32
CA PHE A 178 -8.80 -11.52 -3.05
C PHE A 178 -7.88 -10.32 -3.23
N PHE A 179 -6.65 -10.46 -2.76
CA PHE A 179 -5.63 -9.41 -2.90
C PHE A 179 -5.36 -9.05 -4.35
N SER A 180 -5.43 -10.01 -5.28
CA SER A 180 -5.29 -9.76 -6.72
C SER A 180 -6.40 -8.86 -7.29
N ALA A 181 -7.64 -9.01 -6.81
CA ALA A 181 -8.74 -8.15 -7.26
C ALA A 181 -8.58 -6.72 -6.70
N ARG A 182 -8.16 -6.59 -5.43
CA ARG A 182 -7.82 -5.29 -4.82
C ARG A 182 -6.74 -4.55 -5.60
N LYS A 183 -5.63 -5.23 -5.91
CA LYS A 183 -4.52 -4.68 -6.71
C LYS A 183 -5.00 -4.18 -8.06
N HIS A 184 -5.77 -5.01 -8.77
CA HIS A 184 -6.38 -4.63 -10.04
C HIS A 184 -7.25 -3.37 -9.92
N GLY A 185 -8.11 -3.31 -8.89
CA GLY A 185 -8.95 -2.13 -8.64
C GLY A 185 -8.14 -0.86 -8.39
N LEU A 186 -7.11 -0.92 -7.55
CA LEU A 186 -6.24 0.23 -7.25
C LEU A 186 -5.54 0.73 -8.53
N VAL A 187 -4.99 -0.19 -9.34
CA VAL A 187 -4.35 0.17 -10.62
C VAL A 187 -5.36 0.75 -11.61
N ASP A 188 -6.53 0.13 -11.79
CA ASP A 188 -7.53 0.63 -12.76
C ASP A 188 -8.07 2.01 -12.35
N ALA A 189 -8.13 2.33 -11.06
CA ALA A 189 -8.58 3.61 -10.54
C ALA A 189 -7.69 4.80 -10.93
N VAL A 190 -6.44 4.55 -11.34
CA VAL A 190 -5.47 5.59 -11.72
C VAL A 190 -5.09 5.58 -13.21
N VAL A 191 -5.62 4.63 -13.99
CA VAL A 191 -5.40 4.58 -15.45
C VAL A 191 -5.86 5.89 -16.10
N ARG A 192 -4.98 6.52 -16.87
CA ARG A 192 -5.32 7.71 -17.64
C ARG A 192 -5.74 7.28 -19.05
N LYS A 193 -7.02 7.45 -19.40
CA LYS A 193 -7.57 7.04 -20.70
C LYS A 193 -7.75 8.20 -21.66
N ASN A 194 -8.01 9.39 -21.13
CA ASN A 194 -8.23 10.60 -21.92
C ASN A 194 -7.27 11.72 -21.46
N PRO A 195 -6.89 12.66 -22.34
CA PRO A 195 -6.02 13.79 -21.96
C PRO A 195 -6.58 14.63 -20.81
N TRP A 196 -7.92 14.69 -20.69
CA TRP A 196 -8.64 15.42 -19.65
C TRP A 196 -8.72 14.68 -18.31
N ASP A 197 -8.40 13.38 -18.29
CA ASP A 197 -8.34 12.62 -17.04
C ASP A 197 -7.17 13.15 -16.21
N ARG A 198 -7.47 13.52 -14.97
CA ARG A 198 -6.47 13.93 -13.99
C ARG A 198 -6.26 12.78 -13.02
N THR A 199 -5.20 12.00 -13.22
CA THR A 199 -4.84 10.86 -12.37
C THR A 199 -3.43 11.02 -11.82
N ALA A 200 -3.13 10.42 -10.68
CA ALA A 200 -1.77 10.41 -10.14
C ALA A 200 -1.62 9.28 -9.13
N VAL A 201 -0.39 8.81 -8.94
CA VAL A 201 -0.06 7.91 -7.83
C VAL A 201 0.77 8.69 -6.81
N ILE A 202 0.33 8.68 -5.55
CA ILE A 202 1.03 9.33 -4.44
C ILE A 202 1.44 8.25 -3.44
N ALA A 203 2.74 7.99 -3.36
CA ALA A 203 3.33 7.06 -2.41
C ALA A 203 3.78 7.79 -1.15
N LEU A 204 2.96 7.69 -0.10
CA LEU A 204 3.22 8.21 1.24
C LEU A 204 4.14 7.27 2.04
N PRO A 205 4.74 7.72 3.16
CA PRO A 205 5.52 6.86 4.05
C PRO A 205 4.81 5.54 4.42
N GLY A 206 5.50 4.42 4.22
CA GLY A 206 4.87 3.11 4.06
C GLY A 206 5.70 1.94 4.55
N GLY A 207 5.03 0.82 4.80
CA GLY A 207 5.66 -0.48 5.10
C GLY A 207 5.61 -1.42 3.89
N ILE A 208 5.74 -2.73 4.15
CA ILE A 208 5.74 -3.77 3.09
C ILE A 208 4.54 -3.66 2.15
N GLY A 209 3.32 -3.46 2.66
CA GLY A 209 2.14 -3.34 1.81
C GLY A 209 2.20 -2.13 0.86
N THR A 210 2.68 -0.99 1.35
CA THR A 210 2.88 0.20 0.53
C THR A 210 3.98 -0.04 -0.52
N LEU A 211 5.09 -0.67 -0.13
CA LEU A 211 6.19 -0.97 -1.05
C LEU A 211 5.78 -1.98 -2.13
N ASP A 212 4.94 -2.97 -1.80
CA ASP A 212 4.37 -3.90 -2.76
C ASP A 212 3.54 -3.16 -3.84
N GLU A 213 2.66 -2.24 -3.43
CA GLU A 213 1.87 -1.43 -4.36
C GLU A 213 2.74 -0.43 -5.16
N VAL A 214 3.75 0.18 -4.51
CA VAL A 214 4.71 1.09 -5.17
C VAL A 214 5.48 0.38 -6.28
N PHE A 215 6.09 -0.76 -5.98
CA PHE A 215 6.89 -1.50 -6.96
C PHE A 215 6.03 -2.13 -8.05
N GLU A 216 4.79 -2.53 -7.74
CA GLU A 216 3.84 -2.99 -8.75
C GLU A 216 3.54 -1.89 -9.77
N VAL A 217 3.18 -0.69 -9.31
CA VAL A 217 2.89 0.44 -10.21
C VAL A 217 4.12 0.85 -11.01
N LEU A 218 5.31 0.93 -10.38
CA LEU A 218 6.56 1.21 -11.11
C LEU A 218 6.83 0.18 -12.20
N THR A 219 6.66 -1.10 -11.89
CA THR A 219 6.82 -2.19 -12.87
C THR A 219 5.81 -2.04 -14.01
N LEU A 220 4.56 -1.66 -13.74
CA LEU A 220 3.56 -1.44 -14.77
C LEU A 220 3.89 -0.24 -15.68
N ILE A 221 4.46 0.84 -15.13
CA ILE A 221 4.94 1.99 -15.93
C ILE A 221 6.13 1.57 -16.79
N GLN A 222 7.11 0.88 -16.20
CA GLN A 222 8.28 0.34 -16.89
C GLN A 222 7.89 -0.57 -18.07
N LEU A 223 6.89 -1.44 -17.87
CA LEU A 223 6.37 -2.35 -18.90
C LEU A 223 5.38 -1.69 -19.88
N GLN A 224 5.17 -0.38 -19.78
CA GLN A 224 4.20 0.37 -20.58
C GLN A 224 2.79 -0.26 -20.52
N ARG A 225 2.41 -0.81 -19.36
CA ARG A 225 1.06 -1.30 -19.07
C ARG A 225 0.23 -0.24 -18.34
N LEU A 226 0.89 0.74 -17.73
CA LEU A 226 0.29 1.95 -17.20
C LEU A 226 1.03 3.14 -17.79
N GLY A 227 0.29 4.09 -18.35
CA GLY A 227 0.87 5.35 -18.83
C GLY A 227 1.56 5.30 -20.20
N SER A 228 1.32 4.25 -21.00
CA SER A 228 1.92 4.07 -22.33
C SER A 228 1.44 5.09 -23.37
N GLU A 229 0.13 5.33 -23.43
CA GLU A 229 -0.47 6.33 -24.31
C GLU A 229 -0.48 7.72 -23.67
N LEU A 230 -0.85 7.77 -22.39
CA LEU A 230 -0.96 9.01 -21.61
C LEU A 230 -0.24 8.82 -20.27
N PRO A 231 0.87 9.53 -20.02
CA PRO A 231 1.63 9.36 -18.79
C PRO A 231 0.78 9.56 -17.53
N VAL A 232 1.05 8.74 -16.52
CA VAL A 232 0.47 8.84 -15.18
C VAL A 232 1.56 9.32 -14.23
N PRO A 233 1.44 10.52 -13.62
CA PRO A 233 2.46 11.01 -12.71
C PRO A 233 2.50 10.15 -11.44
N PHE A 234 3.70 9.67 -11.10
CA PHE A 234 3.98 8.97 -9.85
C PHE A 234 4.82 9.87 -8.96
N LEU A 235 4.34 10.17 -7.75
CA LEU A 235 5.08 10.95 -6.76
C LEU A 235 5.42 10.10 -5.54
N LEU A 236 6.69 10.09 -5.13
CA LEU A 236 7.17 9.47 -3.90
C LEU A 236 7.41 10.55 -2.83
N MET A 237 6.60 10.54 -1.78
CA MET A 237 6.69 11.53 -0.70
C MET A 237 7.76 11.11 0.32
N ASN A 238 8.94 11.70 0.22
CA ASN A 238 10.10 11.47 1.09
C ASN A 238 10.05 12.34 2.36
N TYR A 239 8.91 12.39 3.03
CA TYR A 239 8.75 13.20 4.25
C TYR A 239 9.78 12.81 5.31
N GLY A 240 10.49 13.81 5.84
CA GLY A 240 11.52 13.57 6.86
C GLY A 240 12.57 12.55 6.43
N SER A 241 12.89 12.48 5.14
CA SER A 241 13.88 11.55 4.58
C SER A 241 13.51 10.07 4.72
N PHE A 242 12.23 9.73 4.93
CA PHE A 242 11.73 8.36 5.16
C PHE A 242 12.22 7.33 4.14
N TYR A 243 12.23 7.67 2.85
CA TYR A 243 12.61 6.79 1.75
C TYR A 243 14.09 6.91 1.36
N SER A 244 14.90 7.73 2.02
CA SER A 244 16.29 7.99 1.59
C SER A 244 17.15 6.72 1.55
N LYS A 245 16.93 5.78 2.49
CA LYS A 245 17.63 4.47 2.47
C LYS A 245 17.14 3.56 1.35
N LEU A 246 15.86 3.64 0.98
CA LEU A 246 15.31 2.91 -0.16
C LEU A 246 15.87 3.45 -1.47
N LEU A 247 15.93 4.77 -1.61
CA LEU A 247 16.51 5.45 -2.77
C LEU A 247 17.99 5.07 -2.92
N ALA A 248 18.77 5.12 -1.84
CA ALA A 248 20.16 4.65 -1.85
C ALA A 248 20.28 3.17 -2.25
N PHE A 249 19.37 2.30 -1.79
CA PHE A 249 19.35 0.89 -2.21
C PHE A 249 19.05 0.73 -3.71
N ILE A 250 18.17 1.56 -4.28
CA ILE A 250 17.92 1.56 -5.73
C ILE A 250 19.15 2.05 -6.50
N ASP A 251 19.86 3.06 -5.98
CA ASP A 251 21.14 3.50 -6.55
C ASP A 251 22.18 2.37 -6.51
N ASP A 252 22.17 1.54 -5.47
CA ASP A 252 23.01 0.34 -5.41
C ASP A 252 22.62 -0.63 -6.53
N CYS A 253 21.33 -0.92 -6.71
CA CYS A 253 20.83 -1.78 -7.81
C CYS A 253 21.31 -1.32 -9.19
N GLU A 254 21.37 0.00 -9.44
CA GLU A 254 21.98 0.54 -10.68
C GLU A 254 23.46 0.18 -10.79
N ARG A 255 24.23 0.29 -9.68
CA ARG A 255 25.65 -0.08 -9.65
C ARG A 255 25.90 -1.57 -9.83
N TRP A 256 24.99 -2.42 -9.33
CA TRP A 256 25.03 -3.87 -9.55
C TRP A 256 24.59 -4.28 -10.98
N GLY A 257 24.05 -3.35 -11.77
CA GLY A 257 23.61 -3.59 -13.15
C GLY A 257 22.29 -4.34 -13.26
N VAL A 258 21.49 -4.42 -12.18
CA VAL A 258 20.15 -5.03 -12.21
C VAL A 258 19.05 -4.02 -12.56
N VAL A 259 19.41 -2.73 -12.62
CA VAL A 259 18.60 -1.60 -13.09
C VAL A 259 19.49 -0.75 -13.99
N ALA A 260 18.99 -0.27 -15.13
CA ALA A 260 19.77 0.62 -15.98
C ALA A 260 19.86 2.02 -15.35
N ARG A 261 20.97 2.73 -15.63
CA ARG A 261 21.19 4.06 -15.06
C ARG A 261 20.05 5.02 -15.41
N GLY A 262 19.42 5.60 -14.39
CA GLY A 262 18.33 6.55 -14.58
C GLY A 262 16.97 5.92 -14.89
N GLU A 263 16.90 4.59 -14.97
CA GLU A 263 15.68 3.87 -15.33
C GLU A 263 14.60 4.14 -14.28
N VAL A 264 14.84 3.82 -13.01
CA VAL A 264 13.83 3.98 -11.95
C VAL A 264 13.58 5.45 -11.64
N SER A 265 14.61 6.30 -11.64
CA SER A 265 14.44 7.73 -11.36
C SER A 265 13.62 8.47 -12.43
N SER A 266 13.53 7.93 -13.65
CA SER A 266 12.64 8.44 -14.69
C SER A 266 11.16 8.09 -14.50
N LEU A 267 10.84 7.09 -13.67
CA LEU A 267 9.47 6.58 -13.50
C LEU A 267 8.65 7.35 -12.45
N TRP A 268 9.31 8.15 -11.59
CA TRP A 268 8.66 8.88 -10.51
C TRP A 268 9.30 10.24 -10.23
N LYS A 269 8.58 11.06 -9.47
CA LYS A 269 9.08 12.31 -8.89
C LYS A 269 9.18 12.16 -7.39
N VAL A 270 10.39 12.19 -6.84
CA VAL A 270 10.60 12.26 -5.40
C VAL A 270 10.30 13.68 -4.92
N CYS A 271 9.47 13.81 -3.89
CA CYS A 271 9.08 15.09 -3.29
C CYS A 271 9.38 15.08 -1.79
N ASN A 272 10.03 16.12 -1.27
CA ASN A 272 10.34 16.23 0.17
C ASN A 272 9.23 16.90 0.99
N GLY A 273 8.23 17.49 0.32
CA GLY A 273 7.09 18.15 0.96
C GLY A 273 5.90 18.35 0.03
N ASN A 274 4.77 18.78 0.59
CA ASN A 274 3.50 18.90 -0.15
C ASN A 274 3.58 19.93 -1.28
N LEU A 275 4.26 21.06 -1.07
CA LEU A 275 4.35 22.13 -2.06
C LEU A 275 4.99 21.62 -3.36
N GLU A 276 6.11 20.91 -3.26
CA GLU A 276 6.81 20.33 -4.42
C GLU A 276 5.90 19.36 -5.19
N ALA A 277 5.10 18.55 -4.50
CA ALA A 277 4.14 17.65 -5.13
C ALA A 277 3.02 18.40 -5.85
N LEU A 278 2.50 19.47 -5.23
CA LEU A 278 1.43 20.29 -5.78
C LEU A 278 1.91 21.08 -7.01
N GLU A 279 3.10 21.67 -6.95
CA GLU A 279 3.74 22.36 -8.08
C GLU A 279 3.96 21.39 -9.25
N TYR A 280 4.55 20.23 -8.98
CA TYR A 280 4.78 19.21 -10.02
C TYR A 280 3.47 18.78 -10.69
N LEU A 281 2.41 18.50 -9.93
CA LEU A 281 1.11 18.11 -10.49
C LEU A 281 0.45 19.24 -11.26
N ALA A 282 0.54 20.47 -10.76
CA ALA A 282 -0.03 21.63 -11.43
C ALA A 282 0.68 21.90 -12.75
N ASP A 283 2.00 21.72 -12.82
CA ASP A 283 2.78 21.88 -14.04
C ASP A 283 2.54 20.73 -15.02
N PHE A 284 2.50 19.47 -14.52
CA PHE A 284 2.18 18.29 -15.33
C PHE A 284 0.82 18.40 -16.02
N TYR A 285 -0.17 18.99 -15.34
CA TYR A 285 -1.53 19.19 -15.87
C TYR A 285 -1.80 20.59 -16.43
N GLU A 286 -0.75 21.42 -16.59
CA GLU A 286 -0.83 22.78 -17.14
C GLU A 286 -1.90 23.66 -16.45
N ILE A 287 -2.06 23.51 -15.13
CA ILE A 287 -3.03 24.25 -14.32
C ILE A 287 -2.49 25.66 -14.05
N PRO A 288 -3.20 26.74 -14.43
CA PRO A 288 -2.71 28.12 -14.28
C PRO A 288 -2.36 28.49 -12.83
N HIS A 289 -1.37 29.38 -12.66
CA HIS A 289 -0.96 29.88 -11.34
C HIS A 289 -2.03 30.72 -10.63
N VAL A 290 -2.92 31.37 -11.39
CA VAL A 290 -4.03 32.17 -10.87
C VAL A 290 -5.08 31.21 -10.30
N GLY A 291 -4.95 30.88 -9.01
CA GLY A 291 -5.79 29.89 -8.30
C GLY A 291 -5.01 28.87 -7.47
N ARG A 292 -3.67 28.87 -7.48
CA ARG A 292 -2.83 28.02 -6.63
C ARG A 292 -2.70 28.61 -5.21
N ASP A 293 -3.76 28.58 -4.40
CA ASP A 293 -3.71 28.98 -2.98
C ASP A 293 -3.24 27.81 -2.08
N PHE A 294 -1.96 27.44 -2.19
CA PHE A 294 -1.38 26.43 -1.31
C PHE A 294 -1.12 27.05 0.07
N GLN A 295 -2.03 26.83 1.03
CA GLN A 295 -1.84 27.34 2.39
C GLN A 295 -0.68 26.60 3.08
N VAL A 296 0.49 27.23 3.13
CA VAL A 296 1.59 26.78 3.98
C VAL A 296 1.27 27.21 5.42
N ARG A 297 0.76 26.31 6.25
CA ARG A 297 0.81 26.51 7.71
C ARG A 297 2.25 26.32 8.15
N SER A 298 3.02 27.40 8.17
CA SER A 298 4.30 27.45 8.88
C SER A 298 4.03 27.17 10.35
N GLY A 299 4.47 26.00 10.83
CA GLY A 299 4.47 25.70 12.26
C GLY A 299 5.42 26.67 12.95
N SER A 300 4.88 27.72 13.54
CA SER A 300 5.58 28.52 14.55
C SER A 300 5.84 27.60 15.75
N GLY A 301 7.08 27.14 15.89
CA GLY A 301 7.56 26.62 17.17
C GLY A 301 7.43 27.72 18.20
N GLY A 302 6.51 27.52 19.15
CA GLY A 302 6.40 28.34 20.35
C GLY A 302 7.37 27.79 21.39
N GLU A 303 8.29 28.68 21.76
CA GLU A 303 9.01 28.85 23.04
C GLU A 303 9.18 27.66 24.00
#